data_AF-A0A944TII5-F1
#
_entry.id   AF-A0A944TII5-F1
#
_cell.length_a   1.000
_cell.length_b   1.000
_cell.length_c   1.000
_cell.angle_alpha   90.00
_cell.angle_beta   90.00
_cell.angle_gamma   90.00
#
_symmetry.space_group_name_H-M   'P 1'
#
loop_
_entity.id
_entity.type
_entity.pdbx_description
1 polymer ?
#
loop_
_entity_poly.entity_id
_entity_poly.type
_entity_poly.pdbx_seq_one_letter_code
_entity_poly.pdbx_strand_id
1 'polypeptide(L)' 'ALGPALGIGLLAGKAMEALGRNPEATGPVQQNMILALAFAEAIAIYALVVAIIILFV' A
#
# COMPACT_ATOMS: atom_id res chain seq x y z
N ALA A 1 -2.19 -9.68 -7.94
CA ALA A 1 -2.37 -9.54 -6.47
C ALA A 1 -1.05 -9.55 -5.68
N LEU A 2 -0.05 -10.36 -6.05
CA LEU A 2 1.21 -10.49 -5.28
C LEU A 2 2.01 -9.19 -5.10
N GLY A 3 2.19 -8.39 -6.15
CA GLY A 3 2.95 -7.13 -6.08
C GLY A 3 2.41 -6.13 -5.04
N PRO A 4 1.13 -5.75 -5.12
CA PRO A 4 0.49 -4.88 -4.12
C PRO A 4 0.54 -5.46 -2.70
N ALA A 5 0.28 -6.76 -2.52
CA ALA A 5 0.30 -7.39 -1.19
C ALA A 5 1.69 -7.30 -0.53
N LEU A 6 2.76 -7.59 -1.30
CA LEU A 6 4.14 -7.48 -0.81
C LEU A 6 4.53 -6.01 -0.55
N GLY A 7 4.15 -5.10 -1.45
CA GLY A 7 4.42 -3.68 -1.32
C GLY A 7 3.79 -3.09 -0.06
N ILE A 8 2.51 -3.38 0.17
CA ILE A 8 1.74 -2.96 1.36
C ILE A 8 2.38 -3.51 2.64
N GLY A 9 2.68 -4.82 2.67
CA GLY A 9 3.28 -5.46 3.84
C GLY A 9 4.64 -4.86 4.22
N LEU A 10 5.50 -4.59 3.23
CA LEU A 10 6.80 -3.96 3.45
C LEU A 10 6.64 -2.51 3.95
N LEU A 11 5.76 -1.73 3.34
CA LEU A 11 5.48 -0.33 3.72
C LEU A 11 4.97 -0.24 5.15
N ALA A 12 3.96 -1.04 5.49
CA ALA A 12 3.39 -1.08 6.83
C ALA A 12 4.43 -1.52 7.87
N GLY A 13 5.22 -2.55 7.58
CA GLY A 13 6.29 -3.01 8.47
C GLY A 13 7.32 -1.91 8.74
N LYS A 14 7.77 -1.20 7.71
CA LYS A 14 8.73 -0.09 7.84
C LYS A 14 8.14 1.11 8.57
N ALA A 15 6.86 1.41 8.37
CA ALA A 15 6.17 2.42 9.15
C ALA A 15 6.14 2.06 10.63
N MET A 16 5.81 0.81 10.99
CA MET A 16 5.80 0.36 12.39
C MET A 16 7.19 0.40 13.02
N GLU A 17 8.25 0.01 12.29
CA GLU A 17 9.63 0.16 12.75
C GLU A 17 10.00 1.63 13.03
N ALA A 18 9.57 2.55 12.15
CA ALA A 18 9.84 3.98 12.30
C ALA A 18 9.10 4.57 13.52
N LEU A 19 7.83 4.22 13.69
CA LEU A 19 7.01 4.64 14.82
C LEU A 19 7.52 4.09 16.16
N GLY A 20 7.98 2.82 16.17
CA GLY A 20 8.58 2.23 17.36
C GLY A 20 9.88 2.91 17.79
N ARG A 21 10.62 3.50 16.84
CA ARG A 21 11.84 4.29 17.13
C ARG A 21 11.54 5.73 17.53
N ASN A 22 10.54 6.35 16.92
CA ASN A 22 10.13 7.72 17.21
C ASN A 22 8.60 7.86 17.25
N PRO A 23 7.97 7.66 18.41
CA PRO A 23 6.51 7.76 18.57
C PRO A 23 5.95 9.15 18.25
N GLU A 24 6.74 10.22 18.44
CA GLU A 24 6.30 11.60 18.16
C GLU A 24 6.09 11.85 16.66
N ALA A 25 6.69 11.03 15.78
CA ALA A 25 6.53 11.13 14.34
C ALA A 25 5.25 10.47 13.80
N THR A 26 4.31 10.07 14.68
CA THR A 26 3.09 9.32 14.31
C THR A 26 2.27 9.99 13.21
N GLY A 27 1.97 11.28 13.34
CA GLY A 27 1.16 12.00 12.35
C GLY A 27 1.77 11.97 10.94
N PRO A 28 2.99 12.48 10.74
CA PRO A 28 3.65 12.49 9.43
C PRO A 28 3.87 11.09 8.84
N VAL A 29 4.27 10.11 9.65
CA VAL A 29 4.51 8.73 9.17
C VAL A 29 3.20 8.08 8.73
N GLN A 30 2.12 8.23 9.51
CA GLN A 30 0.82 7.66 9.15
C GLN A 30 0.26 8.31 7.88
N GLN A 31 0.36 9.63 7.75
CA GLN A 31 -0.09 10.34 6.54
C GLN A 31 0.64 9.86 5.29
N ASN A 32 1.97 9.77 5.33
CA ASN A 32 2.77 9.31 4.20
C ASN A 32 2.53 7.83 3.90
N MET A 33 2.33 7.00 4.92
CA MET A 33 1.99 5.59 4.77
C MET A 33 0.66 5.41 4.05
N ILE A 34 -0.40 6.13 4.45
CA ILE A 34 -1.72 6.05 3.80
C ILE A 34 -1.61 6.44 2.31
N LEU A 35 -0.88 7.51 2.00
CA LEU A 35 -0.67 7.93 0.62
C LEU A 35 0.03 6.84 -0.20
N ALA A 36 1.09 6.24 0.35
CA ALA A 36 1.84 5.19 -0.34
C ALA A 36 1.01 3.90 -0.52
N LEU A 37 0.19 3.54 0.47
CA LEU A 37 -0.75 2.43 0.38
C LEU A 37 -1.79 2.65 -0.73
N ALA A 38 -2.36 3.87 -0.82
CA ALA A 38 -3.32 4.20 -1.86
C ALA A 38 -2.73 4.03 -3.28
N PHE A 39 -1.48 4.42 -3.49
CA PHE A 39 -0.79 4.18 -4.77
C PHE A 39 -0.57 2.69 -5.07
N ALA A 40 -0.15 1.90 -4.07
CA ALA A 40 0.02 0.46 -4.23
C ALA A 40 -1.31 -0.24 -4.58
N GLU A 41 -2.40 0.23 -3.97
CA GLU A 41 -3.74 -0.31 -4.17
C GLU A 41 -4.36 0.11 -5.51
N ALA A 42 -4.07 1.32 -6.00
CA ALA A 42 -4.50 1.76 -7.33
C ALA A 42 -4.01 0.83 -8.45
N ILE A 43 -2.75 0.35 -8.36
CA ILE A 43 -2.20 -0.62 -9.30
C ILE A 43 -2.95 -1.95 -9.21
N ALA A 44 -3.31 -2.39 -7.99
CA ALA A 44 -4.09 -3.61 -7.79
C ALA A 44 -5.48 -3.52 -8.44
N ILE A 45 -6.15 -2.38 -8.28
CA ILE A 45 -7.47 -2.11 -8.87
C ILE A 45 -7.37 -2.11 -10.40
N TYR A 46 -6.37 -1.45 -10.99
CA TYR A 46 -6.20 -1.51 -12.44
C TYR A 46 -5.98 -2.92 -12.96
N ALA A 47 -5.16 -3.72 -12.28
CA ALA A 47 -4.97 -5.13 -12.64
C ALA A 47 -6.27 -5.95 -12.55
N LEU A 48 -7.09 -5.69 -11.52
CA LEU A 48 -8.40 -6.34 -11.35
C LEU A 48 -9.36 -5.95 -12.48
N VAL A 49 -9.47 -4.67 -12.80
CA VAL A 49 -10.33 -4.16 -13.87
C VAL A 49 -9.95 -4.77 -15.21
N VAL A 50 -8.66 -4.79 -15.54
CA VAL A 50 -8.15 -5.41 -16.78
C VAL A 50 -8.47 -6.90 -16.81
N ALA A 51 -8.29 -7.63 -15.70
CA ALA A 51 -8.63 -9.05 -15.63
C ALA A 51 -10.12 -9.31 -15.86
N ILE A 52 -11.01 -8.46 -15.32
CA ILE A 52 -12.45 -8.56 -15.55
C ILE A 52 -12.79 -8.28 -17.02
N ILE A 53 -12.18 -7.27 -17.64
CA ILE A 53 -12.40 -6.96 -19.07
C ILE A 53 -12.01 -8.17 -19.93
N ILE A 54 -10.85 -8.77 -19.69
CA ILE A 54 -10.38 -9.97 -20.43
C ILE A 54 -11.32 -11.17 -20.22
N LEU A 55 -11.97 -11.27 -19.07
CA LEU A 55 -12.85 -12.41 -18.76
C LEU A 55 -14.19 -12.35 -19.50
N PHE A 56 -14.70 -11.16 -19.79
CA PHE A 56 -16.06 -10.95 -20.30
C PHE A 56 -16.13 -10.34 -21.71
N VAL A 57 -15.00 -9.91 -22.27
CA VAL A 57 -14.86 -9.40 -23.65
C VAL A 57 -14.07 -10.41 -24.47
#